data_AF-A0A2S5GAK3-F1
#
_entry.id   AF-A0A2S5GAK3-F1
#
_cell.length_a   1.000
_cell.length_b   1.000
_cell.length_c   1.000
_cell.angle_alpha   90.00
_cell.angle_beta   90.00
_cell.angle_gamma   90.00
#
_symmetry.space_group_name_H-M   'P 1'
#
loop_
_entity.id
_entity.type
_entity.pdbx_description
1 polymer ?
#
loop_
_entity_poly.entity_id
_entity_poly.type
_entity_poly.pdbx_seq_one_letter_code
_entity_poly.pdbx_strand_id
1 'polypeptide(L)'
;MDKTTLFKSIEGLFAYDTGCVDSGIKDEYIKHEVFSYLNSLSENGFRILLSEYIREYYVSENAIAKGYGIEDVAEFLRWLSDNGIDL
;
A
#
# COMPACT_ATOMS: atom_id res chain seq x y z
N MET A 1 -12.30 8.21 -3.50
CA MET A 1 -12.24 6.90 -2.82
C MET A 1 -12.19 7.16 -1.32
N ASP A 2 -12.94 6.42 -0.50
CA ASP A 2 -12.79 6.51 0.96
C ASP A 2 -11.52 5.77 1.41
N LYS A 3 -11.02 6.12 2.60
CA LYS A 3 -9.74 5.63 3.10
C LYS A 3 -9.72 4.11 3.33
N THR A 4 -10.82 3.53 3.80
CA THR A 4 -10.90 2.09 4.04
C THR A 4 -10.83 1.30 2.74
N THR A 5 -11.56 1.75 1.72
CA THR A 5 -11.48 1.15 0.38
C THR A 5 -10.10 1.30 -0.22
N LEU A 6 -9.46 2.47 -0.07
CA LEU A 6 -8.10 2.70 -0.55
C LEU A 6 -7.10 1.73 0.09
N PHE A 7 -7.10 1.60 1.42
CA PHE A 7 -6.13 0.76 2.12
C PHE A 7 -6.29 -0.72 1.76
N LYS A 8 -7.53 -1.22 1.68
CA LYS A 8 -7.80 -2.58 1.21
C LYS A 8 -7.37 -2.80 -0.24
N SER A 9 -7.54 -1.79 -1.09
CA SER A 9 -7.12 -1.89 -2.49
C SER A 9 -5.60 -1.95 -2.59
N ILE A 10 -4.88 -1.11 -1.83
CA ILE A 10 -3.42 -1.14 -1.75
C ILE A 10 -2.93 -2.51 -1.26
N GLU A 11 -3.49 -3.02 -0.15
CA GLU A 11 -3.12 -4.32 0.42
C GLU A 11 -3.34 -5.45 -0.60
N GLY A 12 -4.51 -5.49 -1.24
CA GLY A 12 -4.84 -6.52 -2.22
C GLY A 12 -3.99 -6.45 -3.49
N LEU A 13 -3.75 -5.25 -4.02
CA LEU A 13 -2.89 -5.06 -5.20
C LEU A 13 -1.45 -5.47 -4.90
N PHE A 14 -0.91 -5.03 -3.77
CA PHE A 14 0.44 -5.38 -3.32
C PHE A 14 0.57 -6.90 -3.15
N ALA A 15 -0.38 -7.54 -2.48
CA ALA A 15 -0.40 -8.99 -2.31
C ALA A 15 -0.40 -9.74 -3.64
N TYR A 16 -1.21 -9.31 -4.63
CA TYR A 16 -1.20 -9.96 -5.94
C TYR A 16 0.15 -9.80 -6.65
N ASP A 17 0.69 -8.58 -6.66
CA ASP A 17 1.94 -8.26 -7.35
C ASP A 17 3.18 -8.95 -6.72
N THR A 18 3.15 -9.25 -5.42
CA THR A 18 4.21 -10.01 -4.72
C THR A 18 4.00 -11.53 -4.74
N GLY A 19 2.96 -12.01 -5.43
CA GLY A 19 2.76 -13.43 -5.71
C GLY A 19 1.71 -14.13 -4.85
N CYS A 20 1.02 -13.43 -3.95
CA CYS A 20 -0.13 -13.95 -3.20
C CYS A 20 -1.42 -13.92 -4.05
N VAL A 21 -1.40 -14.66 -5.17
CA VAL A 21 -2.45 -14.62 -6.22
C VAL A 21 -3.82 -15.10 -5.76
N ASP A 22 -3.89 -15.95 -4.73
CA ASP A 22 -5.14 -16.54 -4.24
C ASP A 22 -5.96 -15.56 -3.37
N SER A 23 -5.30 -14.57 -2.76
CA SER A 23 -5.92 -13.57 -1.87
C SER A 23 -5.75 -12.13 -2.35
N GLY A 24 -4.93 -11.90 -3.37
CA GLY A 24 -4.67 -10.59 -3.95
C GLY A 24 -5.75 -10.11 -4.93
N ILE A 25 -5.68 -8.84 -5.29
CA ILE A 25 -6.53 -8.18 -6.28
C ILE A 25 -5.76 -8.05 -7.59
N LYS A 26 -6.23 -8.72 -8.64
CA LYS A 26 -5.76 -8.51 -10.01
C LYS A 26 -6.76 -7.65 -10.78
N ASP A 27 -6.65 -6.34 -10.61
CA ASP A 27 -7.53 -5.41 -11.28
C ASP A 27 -6.74 -4.15 -11.71
N GLU A 28 -6.41 -4.09 -13.00
CA GLU A 28 -5.66 -2.98 -13.59
C GLU A 28 -6.42 -1.65 -13.52
N TYR A 29 -7.76 -1.69 -13.50
CA TYR A 29 -8.58 -0.49 -13.36
C TYR A 29 -8.45 0.07 -11.94
N ILE A 30 -8.61 -0.78 -10.91
CA ILE A 30 -8.42 -0.39 -9.51
C ILE A 30 -6.98 0.08 -9.29
N LYS A 31 -6.00 -0.63 -9.86
CA LYS A 31 -4.59 -0.25 -9.82
C LYS A 31 -4.42 1.17 -10.33
N HIS A 32 -4.87 1.45 -11.55
CA HIS A 32 -4.80 2.79 -12.13
C HIS A 32 -5.49 3.85 -11.26
N GLU A 33 -6.70 3.59 -10.73
CA GLU A 33 -7.40 4.53 -9.86
C GLU A 33 -6.64 4.83 -8.55
N VAL A 34 -6.09 3.79 -7.91
CA VAL A 34 -5.29 3.93 -6.67
C VAL A 34 -4.04 4.77 -6.94
N PHE A 35 -3.25 4.41 -7.95
CA PHE A 35 -2.01 5.12 -8.27
C PHE A 35 -2.28 6.56 -8.75
N SER A 36 -3.34 6.79 -9.51
CA SER A 36 -3.77 8.14 -9.88
C SER A 36 -4.19 8.96 -8.65
N TYR A 37 -4.87 8.34 -7.68
CA TYR A 37 -5.24 9.02 -6.44
C TYR A 37 -4.00 9.38 -5.61
N LEU A 38 -3.06 8.45 -5.42
CA LEU A 38 -1.83 8.70 -4.67
C LEU A 38 -1.01 9.83 -5.29
N ASN A 39 -0.86 9.85 -6.62
CA ASN A 39 -0.17 10.92 -7.35
C ASN A 39 -0.90 12.28 -7.32
N SER A 40 -2.19 12.30 -7.02
CA SER A 40 -2.96 13.54 -6.90
C SER A 40 -2.81 14.23 -5.54
N LEU A 41 -2.26 13.52 -4.54
CA LEU A 41 -2.06 14.06 -3.20
C LEU A 41 -0.92 15.08 -3.22
N SER A 42 -1.03 16.10 -2.36
CA SER A 42 0.13 16.93 -2.04
C SER A 42 1.18 16.08 -1.32
N GLU A 43 2.45 16.49 -1.39
CA GLU A 43 3.55 15.78 -0.72
C GLU A 43 3.24 15.52 0.77
N ASN A 44 2.75 16.53 1.49
CA ASN A 44 2.34 16.37 2.89
C ASN A 44 1.15 15.41 3.06
N GLY A 45 0.15 15.48 2.16
CA GLY A 45 -1.00 14.58 2.20
C GLY A 45 -0.59 13.12 1.97
N PHE A 46 0.30 12.90 1.01
CA PHE A 46 0.87 11.59 0.73
C PHE A 46 1.68 11.06 1.93
N ARG A 47 2.59 11.86 2.50
CA ARG A 47 3.37 11.47 3.68
C ARG A 47 2.49 11.09 4.87
N ILE A 48 1.42 11.82 5.12
CA ILE A 48 0.45 11.52 6.20
C ILE A 48 -0.24 10.18 5.91
N LEU A 49 -0.81 10.02 4.72
CA LEU A 49 -1.55 8.82 4.33
C LEU A 49 -0.67 7.57 4.39
N LEU A 50 0.57 7.67 3.89
CA LEU A 50 1.56 6.60 3.91
C LEU A 50 1.96 6.24 5.35
N SER A 51 2.20 7.24 6.21
CA SER A 51 2.51 7.01 7.63
C SER A 51 1.38 6.31 8.36
N GLU A 52 0.13 6.66 8.06
CA GLU A 52 -1.04 6.00 8.62
C GLU A 52 -1.16 4.55 8.17
N TYR A 53 -0.97 4.29 6.87
CA TYR A 53 -0.99 2.94 6.31
C TYR A 53 0.10 2.06 6.92
N ILE A 54 1.36 2.55 6.96
CA ILE A 54 2.49 1.81 7.52
C ILE A 54 2.25 1.46 8.98
N ARG A 55 1.75 2.43 9.76
CA ARG A 55 1.43 2.23 11.18
C ARG A 55 0.38 1.15 11.39
N GLU A 56 -0.64 1.12 10.55
CA GLU A 56 -1.75 0.19 10.71
C GLU A 56 -1.39 -1.23 10.26
N TYR A 57 -0.74 -1.36 9.10
CA TYR A 57 -0.55 -2.66 8.42
C TYR A 57 0.79 -3.34 8.72
N TYR A 58 1.83 -2.60 9.10
CA TYR A 58 3.17 -3.19 9.30
C TYR A 58 3.72 -3.04 10.71
N VAL A 59 3.51 -1.88 11.36
CA VAL A 59 4.14 -1.59 12.67
C VAL A 59 3.15 -1.46 13.82
N SER A 60 1.90 -1.89 13.64
CA SER A 60 0.97 -2.05 14.76
C SER A 60 1.37 -3.26 15.62
N GLU A 61 1.00 -3.29 16.90
CA GLU A 61 1.30 -4.44 17.78
C GLU A 61 0.78 -5.76 17.18
N ASN A 62 -0.40 -5.73 16.56
CA ASN A 62 -0.99 -6.88 15.88
C ASN A 62 -0.22 -7.28 14.61
N ALA A 63 0.27 -6.31 13.82
CA ALA A 63 1.08 -6.60 12.64
C ALA A 63 2.44 -7.21 13.03
N ILE A 64 3.11 -6.62 14.02
CA ILE A 64 4.38 -7.13 14.55
C ILE A 64 4.20 -8.55 15.11
N ALA A 65 3.11 -8.80 15.85
CA ALA A 65 2.80 -10.14 16.36
C ALA A 65 2.56 -11.19 15.26
N LYS A 66 2.16 -10.75 14.06
CA LYS A 66 2.00 -11.61 12.87
C LYS A 66 3.31 -11.79 12.08
N GLY A 67 4.39 -11.12 12.48
CA GLY A 67 5.70 -11.23 11.86
C GLY A 67 6.06 -10.12 10.87
N TYR A 68 5.21 -9.09 10.72
CA TYR A 68 5.57 -7.92 9.91
C TYR A 68 6.69 -7.11 10.57
N GLY A 69 7.60 -6.60 9.75
CA GLY A 69 8.80 -5.89 10.15
C GLY A 69 9.14 -4.73 9.21
N ILE A 70 10.34 -4.18 9.41
CA ILE A 70 10.83 -3.03 8.63
C ILE A 70 11.16 -3.44 7.18
N GLU A 71 11.49 -4.71 6.98
CA GLU A 71 11.76 -5.32 5.68
C GLU A 71 10.51 -5.28 4.79
N ASP A 72 9.34 -5.60 5.34
CA ASP A 72 8.07 -5.55 4.62
C ASP A 72 7.70 -4.11 4.23
N VAL A 73 8.01 -3.15 5.10
CA VAL A 73 7.85 -1.72 4.78
C VAL A 73 8.75 -1.33 3.61
N ALA A 74 10.01 -1.78 3.60
CA ALA A 74 10.95 -1.49 2.52
C ALA A 74 10.50 -2.12 1.19
N GLU A 75 9.97 -3.34 1.22
CA GLU A 75 9.39 -4.01 0.05
C GLU A 75 8.16 -3.25 -0.48
N PHE A 76 7.26 -2.84 0.41
CA PHE A 76 6.09 -2.05 0.06
C PHE A 76 6.46 -0.70 -0.57
N LEU A 77 7.42 0.03 0.01
CA LEU A 77 7.91 1.29 -0.56
C LEU A 77 8.56 1.09 -1.93
N ARG A 78 9.32 0.01 -2.12
CA ARG A 78 9.88 -0.32 -3.42
C ARG A 78 8.78 -0.59 -4.44
N TRP A 79 7.75 -1.35 -4.08
CA TRP A 79 6.60 -1.60 -4.94
C TRP A 79 5.89 -0.31 -5.36
N LEU A 80 5.73 0.66 -4.45
CA LEU A 80 5.18 1.98 -4.82
C LEU A 80 6.06 2.69 -5.86
N SER A 81 7.37 2.69 -5.65
CA SER A 81 8.33 3.31 -6.57
C SER A 81 8.36 2.64 -7.95
N ASP A 82 8.35 1.31 -7.99
CA ASP A 82 8.30 0.52 -9.22
C ASP A 82 7.02 0.77 -10.04
N ASN A 83 5.94 1.20 -9.37
CA ASN A 83 4.68 1.58 -9.99
C ASN A 83 4.53 3.11 -10.20
N GLY A 84 5.65 3.85 -10.13
CA GLY A 84 5.71 5.25 -10.53
C GLY A 84 5.22 6.26 -9.48
N ILE A 85 5.22 5.88 -8.20
CA ILE A 85 5.05 6.85 -7.10
C ILE A 85 6.42 7.39 -6.70
N ASP A 86 6.54 8.72 -6.69
CA ASP A 86 7.72 9.41 -6.18
C ASP A 86 7.64 9.53 -4.64
N LEU A 87 8.69 9.05 -3.94
CA LEU A 87 8.71 8.88 -2.47
C LEU A 87 9.58 9.90 -1.75
#